data_AF-A0A428VUD3-F1
#
_entry.id   AF-A0A428VUD3-F1
#
_cell.length_a   1.000
_cell.length_b   1.000
_cell.length_c   1.000
_cell.angle_alpha   90.00
_cell.angle_beta   90.00
_cell.angle_gamma   90.00
#
_symmetry.space_group_name_H-M   'P 1'
#
loop_
_entity.id
_entity.type
_entity.pdbx_description
1 polymer ?
#
loop_
_entity_poly.entity_id
_entity_poly.type
_entity_poly.pdbx_seq_one_letter_code
_entity_poly.pdbx_strand_id
1 'polypeptide(L)' 'VLARVVEAFDDHVYHTVIGRTVRFPETTVAGEPITTYASNSVGAAAYRQLAREVLARCHAE' A
#
# COMPACT_ATOMS: atom_id res chain seq x y z
N VAL A 1 11.88 13.97 1.00
CA VAL A 1 10.70 13.82 1.89
C VAL A 1 10.59 12.40 2.42
N LEU A 2 10.50 11.36 1.57
CA LEU A 2 10.40 9.97 2.04
C LEU A 2 11.51 9.57 3.03
N ALA A 3 12.77 9.85 2.72
CA ALA A 3 13.90 9.58 3.62
C ALA A 3 13.74 10.24 5.01
N ARG A 4 13.18 11.46 5.06
CA ARG A 4 12.94 12.18 6.32
C ARG A 4 11.81 11.58 7.15
N VAL A 5 10.81 10.98 6.49
CA VAL A 5 9.73 10.26 7.18
C VAL A 5 10.28 8.97 7.78
N VAL A 6 11.12 8.25 7.05
CA VAL A 6 11.79 7.06 7.58
C VAL A 6 12.71 7.41 8.75
N GLU A 7 13.55 8.44 8.62
CA GLU A 7 14.44 8.90 9.71
C GLU A 7 13.67 9.35 10.97
N ALA A 8 12.48 9.96 10.83
CA ALA A 8 11.73 10.51 11.96
C ALA A 8 10.84 9.49 12.67
N PHE A 9 10.41 8.44 11.98
CA PHE A 9 9.39 7.50 12.48
C PHE A 9 9.84 6.04 12.48
N ASP A 10 10.97 5.72 11.85
CA ASP A 10 11.67 4.43 11.86
C ASP A 10 10.71 3.22 11.85
N ASP A 11 10.64 2.45 12.95
CA ASP A 11 9.80 1.26 13.10
C ASP A 11 8.28 1.50 12.90
N HIS A 12 7.81 2.74 13.01
CA HIS A 12 6.42 3.12 12.77
C HIS A 12 6.08 3.28 11.27
N VAL A 13 7.05 3.15 10.36
CA VAL A 13 6.83 3.26 8.92
C VAL A 13 6.92 1.88 8.26
N TYR A 14 6.00 1.61 7.33
CA TYR A 14 6.04 0.41 6.49
C TYR A 14 7.08 0.56 5.36
N HIS A 15 7.66 -0.55 4.93
CA HIS A 15 8.63 -0.56 3.84
C HIS A 15 7.93 -0.42 2.49
N THR A 16 6.70 -0.93 2.38
CA THR A 16 5.91 -0.84 1.16
C THR A 16 5.43 0.58 0.89
N VAL A 17 5.82 1.14 -0.26
CA VAL A 17 5.37 2.45 -0.74
C VAL A 17 4.19 2.31 -1.70
N ILE A 18 3.09 3.02 -1.43
CA ILE A 18 1.97 3.11 -2.36
C ILE A 18 2.18 4.30 -3.31
N GLY A 19 2.63 4.00 -4.53
CA GLY A 19 2.84 5.00 -5.57
C GLY A 19 1.53 5.54 -6.16
N ARG A 20 1.51 6.82 -6.55
CA ARG A 20 0.35 7.43 -7.21
C ARG A 20 0.08 6.76 -8.57
N THR A 21 -1.19 6.47 -8.86
CA THR A 21 -1.63 5.93 -10.15
C THR A 21 -3.02 6.44 -10.51
N VAL A 22 -3.28 6.57 -11.81
CA VAL A 22 -4.61 6.94 -12.36
C VAL A 22 -5.69 5.90 -12.03
N ARG A 23 -5.29 4.67 -11.73
CA ARG A 23 -6.22 3.58 -11.38
C ARG A 23 -6.91 3.78 -10.04
N PHE A 24 -6.34 4.57 -9.11
CA PHE A 24 -6.99 4.85 -7.83
C PHE A 24 -8.29 5.66 -7.97
N PRO A 25 -8.30 6.82 -8.64
CA PRO A 25 -9.56 7.53 -8.86
C PRO A 25 -10.56 6.71 -9.71
N GLU A 26 -10.08 5.94 -10.68
CA GLU A 26 -10.93 5.02 -11.46
C GLU A 26 -11.64 3.99 -10.56
N THR A 27 -10.93 3.39 -9.60
CA THR A 27 -11.52 2.43 -8.65
C THR A 27 -12.59 3.05 -7.76
N THR A 28 -12.42 4.30 -7.35
CA THR A 28 -13.43 5.03 -6.58
C THR A 28 -14.70 5.26 -7.39
N VAL A 29 -14.57 5.60 -8.68
CA VAL A 29 -15.71 5.80 -9.58
C VAL A 29 -16.42 4.46 -9.89
N ALA A 30 -15.65 3.39 -10.08
CA ALA A 30 -16.17 2.06 -10.37
C ALA A 30 -16.85 1.39 -9.15
N GLY A 31 -16.55 1.85 -7.92
CA GLY A 31 -17.09 1.25 -6.70
C GLY A 31 -16.45 -0.10 -6.34
N GLU A 32 -15.31 -0.43 -6.95
CA GLU A 32 -14.60 -1.69 -6.75
C GLU A 32 -13.17 -1.45 -6.28
N PRO A 33 -12.59 -2.29 -5.40
CA PRO A 33 -11.23 -2.10 -4.93
C PRO A 33 -10.20 -2.34 -6.05
N ILE A 34 -9.03 -1.69 -5.94
CA ILE A 34 -7.94 -1.85 -6.92
C ILE A 34 -7.47 -3.30 -7.10
N THR A 35 -7.67 -4.13 -6.08
CA THR A 35 -7.31 -5.55 -6.08
C THR A 35 -8.18 -6.39 -7.01
N THR A 36 -9.42 -5.98 -7.29
CA THR A 36 -10.32 -6.63 -8.24
C THR A 36 -10.34 -5.87 -9.58
N TYR A 37 -10.53 -4.55 -9.55
CA TYR A 37 -10.63 -3.70 -10.74
C TYR A 37 -9.38 -3.75 -11.61
N ALA A 38 -8.20 -3.65 -11.01
CA ALA A 38 -6.91 -3.67 -11.70
C ALA A 38 -5.94 -4.60 -10.99
N SER A 39 -6.34 -5.87 -10.86
CA SER A 39 -5.64 -6.91 -10.10
C SER A 39 -4.16 -7.10 -10.48
N ASN A 40 -3.79 -6.87 -11.75
CA ASN A 40 -2.41 -6.99 -12.23
C ASN A 40 -1.64 -5.66 -12.23
N SER A 41 -2.16 -4.62 -11.58
CA SER A 41 -1.52 -3.31 -11.49
C SER A 41 -0.44 -3.24 -10.41
N VAL A 42 0.50 -2.30 -10.58
CA VAL A 42 1.50 -1.96 -9.56
C VAL A 42 0.84 -1.54 -8.24
N GLY A 43 -0.26 -0.78 -8.30
CA GLY A 43 -1.02 -0.39 -7.10
C GLY A 43 -1.63 -1.58 -6.37
N ALA A 44 -2.23 -2.52 -7.10
CA ALA A 44 -2.75 -3.75 -6.51
C ALA A 44 -1.65 -4.63 -5.90
N ALA A 45 -0.50 -4.75 -6.57
CA ALA A 45 0.65 -5.47 -6.04
C ALA A 45 1.20 -4.82 -4.75
N ALA A 46 1.31 -3.50 -4.72
CA ALA A 46 1.75 -2.74 -3.56
C ALA A 46 0.79 -2.93 -2.36
N TYR A 47 -0.53 -2.87 -2.56
CA TYR A 47 -1.49 -3.14 -1.49
C TYR A 47 -1.38 -4.58 -0.94
N ARG A 48 -1.12 -5.58 -1.79
CA ARG A 48 -0.88 -6.96 -1.32
C ARG A 48 0.42 -7.08 -0.52
N GLN A 49 1.46 -6.34 -0.90
CA GLN A 49 2.72 -6.33 -0.15
C GLN A 49 2.56 -5.63 1.21
N LEU A 50 1.86 -4.50 1.23
CA LEU A 50 1.53 -3.79 2.47
C LEU A 50 0.72 -4.69 3.41
N ALA A 51 -0.28 -5.40 2.90
CA ALA A 51 -1.07 -6.33 3.69
C ALA A 51 -0.21 -7.44 4.33
N ARG A 52 0.81 -7.95 3.64
CA ARG A 52 1.76 -8.91 4.21
C ARG A 52 2.60 -8.29 5.33
N GLU A 53 3.07 -7.05 5.16
CA GLU A 53 3.81 -6.35 6.22
C GLU A 53 2.94 -6.07 7.44
N VAL A 54 1.69 -5.66 7.25
CA VAL A 54 0.71 -5.46 8.33
C VAL A 54 0.51 -6.76 9.10
N LEU A 55 0.22 -7.87 8.41
CA LEU A 55 0.05 -9.17 9.05
C LEU A 55 1.30 -9.59 9.84
N ALA A 56 2.50 -9.46 9.25
CA ALA A 56 3.75 -9.79 9.91
C ALA A 56 3.98 -8.96 11.20
N ARG A 57 3.55 -7.69 11.24
CA ARG A 57 3.62 -6.84 12.44
C ARG A 57 2.50 -7.12 13.44
N CYS A 58 1.31 -7.54 12.98
CA CYS A 58 0.18 -7.87 13.84
C CYS A 58 0.37 -9.15 14.66
N HIS A 59 1.29 -10.05 14.28
CA HIS A 59 1.59 -11.28 15.02
C HIS A 59 2.57 -11.08 16.20
N ALA A 60 2.86 -9.83 16.60
CA ALA A 60 3.58 -9.53 17.83
C ALA A 60 2.60 -9.41 19.00
N GLU A 61 2.04 -10.55 19.43
CA GLU A 61 1.53 -10.79 20.78
C GLU A 61 2.12 -12.11 21.30
#